data_AF-A0A1G1NEE6-F1
#
_entry.id   AF-A0A1G1NEE6-F1
#
_cell.length_a   1.000
_cell.length_b   1.000
_cell.length_c   1.000
_cell.angle_alpha   90.00
_cell.angle_beta   90.00
_cell.angle_gamma   90.00
#
_symmetry.space_group_name_H-M   'P 1'
#
loop_
_entity.id
_entity.type
_entity.pdbx_description
1 polymer ?
#
loop_
_entity_poly.entity_id
_entity_poly.type
_entity_poly.pdbx_seq_one_letter_code
_entity_poly.pdbx_strand_id
1 'polypeptide(L)'
;MISIPVATRLDREYDLTIFTVKTQDIEAAYQANHQFLPTHANILSTQNGVQADNILSSHFEPEKIISSIVMFGATYVKPGEVTYNFPGDWIMGRPFGANDTRVTDAEEILSKAFPIYVTGEIAGMKWLKLFVNFNNCIPALIGKSMQETFSDMDLCKLSILLLREGVNVVEHARIELVSLPNFPVEKIKGLAVMPIEQAAGIMNKTLTGLSKEPLYGSILQSILRKKDSEIDFINGEVVLLAGNTGMKAPLNRKVVDLVHRVEREGKFLTAEEIKKELMGEPVTIKGKI
;
A
#
# COMPACT_ATOMS: atom_id res chain seq x y z
N MET A 1 1.72 0.22 34.23
CA MET A 1 0.70 0.68 33.27
C MET A 1 1.05 2.10 32.88
N ILE A 2 1.16 2.40 31.58
CA ILE A 2 1.37 3.76 31.08
C ILE A 2 -0.02 4.33 30.78
N SER A 3 -0.35 5.47 31.39
CA SER A 3 -1.58 6.19 31.05
C SER A 3 -1.28 7.09 29.85
N ILE A 4 -1.96 6.85 28.73
CA ILE A 4 -1.82 7.68 27.53
C ILE A 4 -3.05 8.58 27.46
N PRO A 5 -2.90 9.92 27.48
CA PRO A 5 -4.03 10.82 27.28
C PRO A 5 -4.61 10.60 25.88
N VAL A 6 -5.92 10.38 25.80
CA VAL A 6 -6.64 10.20 24.53
C VAL A 6 -7.60 11.37 24.36
N ALA A 7 -7.44 12.12 23.28
CA ALA A 7 -8.32 13.20 22.87
C ALA A 7 -8.84 12.94 21.46
N THR A 8 -10.01 13.48 21.14
CA THR A 8 -10.61 13.36 19.79
C THR A 8 -10.03 14.37 18.79
N ARG A 9 -9.28 15.36 19.28
CA ARG A 9 -8.57 16.40 18.52
C ARG A 9 -7.30 16.80 19.26
N LEU A 10 -6.38 17.44 18.56
CA LEU A 10 -5.26 18.16 19.16
C LEU A 10 -5.81 19.31 20.01
N ASP A 11 -5.08 19.65 21.06
CA ASP A 11 -5.41 20.67 22.06
C ASP A 11 -4.31 21.74 22.20
N ARG A 12 -3.18 21.50 21.54
CA ARG A 12 -1.99 22.36 21.49
C ARG A 12 -1.13 21.95 20.31
N GLU A 13 -0.13 22.76 20.00
CA GLU A 13 0.94 22.38 19.08
C GLU A 13 1.85 21.33 19.72
N TYR A 14 2.37 20.42 18.89
CA TYR A 14 3.26 19.33 19.28
C TYR A 14 4.55 19.40 18.47
N ASP A 15 5.68 19.01 19.08
CA ASP A 15 6.99 19.02 18.44
C ASP A 15 7.08 18.05 17.25
N LEU A 16 6.29 16.97 17.28
CA LEU A 16 6.10 15.99 16.22
C LEU A 16 4.66 15.50 16.20
N THR A 17 3.99 15.60 15.05
CA THR A 17 2.66 15.00 14.83
C THR A 17 2.75 13.83 13.85
N ILE A 18 2.25 12.66 14.25
CA ILE A 18 2.26 11.46 13.42
C ILE A 18 0.86 11.23 12.85
N PHE A 19 0.73 11.30 11.53
CA PHE A 19 -0.51 10.96 10.84
C PHE A 19 -0.63 9.44 10.73
N THR A 20 -1.61 8.86 11.43
CA THR A 20 -1.90 7.41 11.46
C THR A 20 -3.30 7.06 10.95
N VAL A 21 -4.02 8.06 10.43
CA VAL A 21 -5.28 7.85 9.70
C VAL A 21 -5.01 7.20 8.34
N LYS A 22 -6.04 6.66 7.70
CA LYS A 22 -5.90 6.18 6.31
C LYS A 22 -5.65 7.34 5.36
N THR A 23 -5.08 7.06 4.18
CA THR A 23 -4.75 8.09 3.19
C THR A 23 -5.96 8.95 2.79
N GLN A 24 -7.14 8.34 2.60
CA GLN A 24 -8.39 9.07 2.32
C GLN A 24 -8.84 10.02 3.43
N ASP A 25 -8.42 9.77 4.67
CA ASP A 25 -8.87 10.51 5.85
C ASP A 25 -7.89 11.63 6.23
N ILE A 26 -6.75 11.78 5.54
CA ILE A 26 -5.73 12.80 5.84
C ILE A 26 -6.33 14.20 5.81
N GLU A 27 -7.11 14.54 4.77
CA GLU A 27 -7.70 15.87 4.63
C GLU A 27 -8.63 16.19 5.79
N ALA A 28 -9.55 15.27 6.10
CA ALA A 28 -10.49 15.45 7.22
C ALA A 28 -9.76 15.55 8.56
N ALA A 29 -8.70 14.76 8.77
CA ALA A 29 -7.87 14.82 9.96
C ALA A 29 -7.13 16.15 10.10
N TYR A 30 -6.58 16.69 9.00
CA TYR A 30 -5.96 18.01 8.97
C TYR A 30 -7.00 19.09 9.29
N GLN A 31 -8.12 19.15 8.57
CA GLN A 31 -9.15 20.18 8.76
C GLN A 31 -9.68 20.20 10.20
N ALA A 32 -9.81 19.05 10.85
CA ALA A 32 -10.26 18.97 12.24
C ALA A 32 -9.25 19.52 13.26
N ASN A 33 -7.97 19.65 12.89
CA ASN A 33 -6.86 19.95 13.79
C ASN A 33 -5.95 21.12 13.33
N HIS A 34 -6.22 21.73 12.18
CA HIS A 34 -5.33 22.70 11.52
C HIS A 34 -4.90 23.88 12.41
N GLN A 35 -5.74 24.31 13.35
CA GLN A 35 -5.42 25.37 14.32
C GLN A 35 -4.20 25.06 15.21
N PHE A 36 -3.83 23.78 15.34
CA PHE A 36 -2.66 23.30 16.10
C PHE A 36 -1.60 22.64 15.21
N LEU A 37 -1.78 22.76 13.89
CA LEU A 37 -0.88 22.22 12.86
C LEU A 37 -0.46 23.36 11.93
N PRO A 38 0.31 24.34 12.45
CA PRO A 38 0.82 25.40 11.59
C PRO A 38 1.65 24.80 10.45
N THR A 39 1.81 25.56 9.36
CA THR A 39 2.51 25.11 8.14
C THR A 39 3.94 24.62 8.40
N HIS A 40 4.56 25.08 9.49
CA HIS A 40 5.92 24.75 9.90
C HIS A 40 6.02 23.58 10.91
N ALA A 41 4.89 22.94 11.27
CA ALA A 41 4.85 21.81 12.20
C ALA A 41 5.59 20.60 11.62
N ASN A 42 6.38 19.90 12.44
CA ASN A 42 7.04 18.67 11.99
C ASN A 42 6.01 17.54 11.96
N ILE A 43 5.77 16.99 10.76
CA ILE A 43 4.78 15.94 10.57
C ILE A 43 5.41 14.68 10.02
N LEU A 44 4.93 13.53 10.49
CA LEU A 44 5.36 12.20 10.06
C LEU A 44 4.19 11.46 9.43
N SER A 45 4.27 11.14 8.14
CA SER A 45 3.30 10.30 7.44
C SER A 45 3.64 8.81 7.63
N THR A 46 2.62 7.97 7.82
CA THR A 46 2.78 6.51 8.02
C THR A 46 1.94 5.67 7.06
N GLN A 47 1.26 6.33 6.13
CA GLN A 47 0.32 5.70 5.23
C GLN A 47 1.00 4.80 4.18
N ASN A 48 0.29 3.73 3.82
CA ASN A 48 0.63 2.94 2.64
C ASN A 48 0.43 3.76 1.35
N GLY A 49 1.15 3.37 0.30
CA GLY A 49 1.11 4.07 -0.98
C GLY A 49 2.08 5.25 -1.02
N VAL A 50 1.88 6.15 -1.98
CA VAL A 50 2.83 7.26 -2.25
C VAL A 50 2.18 8.65 -2.15
N GLN A 51 0.85 8.73 -2.01
CA GLN A 51 0.12 10.00 -2.09
C GLN A 51 0.10 10.81 -0.80
N ALA A 52 0.27 10.18 0.35
CA ALA A 52 0.14 10.89 1.63
C ALA A 52 1.07 12.12 1.69
N ASP A 53 2.28 12.02 1.17
CA ASP A 53 3.26 13.11 1.21
C ASP A 53 2.83 14.29 0.32
N ASN A 54 2.19 14.00 -0.83
CA ASN A 54 1.66 15.03 -1.75
C ASN A 54 0.39 15.70 -1.18
N ILE A 55 -0.47 14.93 -0.52
CA ILE A 55 -1.65 15.49 0.15
C ILE A 55 -1.19 16.43 1.27
N LEU A 56 -0.24 15.98 2.09
CA LEU A 56 0.29 16.76 3.20
C LEU A 56 1.07 18.00 2.73
N SER A 57 1.76 17.95 1.58
CA SER A 57 2.48 19.11 1.02
C SER A 57 1.57 20.25 0.54
N SER A 58 0.26 20.01 0.43
CA SER A 58 -0.71 21.07 0.19
C SER A 58 -1.01 21.92 1.43
N HIS A 59 -0.64 21.42 2.62
CA HIS A 59 -0.93 22.03 3.93
C HIS A 59 0.32 22.42 4.72
N PHE A 60 1.43 21.71 4.49
CA PHE A 60 2.69 21.88 5.20
C PHE A 60 3.80 22.26 4.25
N GLU A 61 4.77 23.02 4.75
CA GLU A 61 6.02 23.26 4.04
C GLU A 61 6.69 21.91 3.71
N PRO A 62 7.13 21.67 2.46
CA PRO A 62 7.73 20.39 2.08
C PRO A 62 8.88 19.96 3.02
N GLU A 63 9.65 20.93 3.52
CA GLU A 63 10.74 20.80 4.50
C GLU A 63 10.34 20.36 5.91
N LYS A 64 9.04 20.20 6.18
CA LYS A 64 8.51 19.73 7.47
C LYS A 64 7.92 18.33 7.44
N ILE A 65 7.78 17.76 6.25
CA ILE A 65 7.20 16.44 6.01
C ILE A 65 8.28 15.36 6.12
N ILE A 66 8.18 14.51 7.12
CA ILE A 66 8.90 13.25 7.19
C ILE A 66 7.96 12.17 6.66
N SER A 67 8.45 11.34 5.76
CA SER A 67 7.72 10.18 5.26
C SER A 67 8.25 8.91 5.91
N SER A 68 7.39 7.89 6.00
CA SER A 68 7.83 6.58 6.44
C SER A 68 7.18 5.40 5.72
N ILE A 69 7.76 4.23 5.93
CA ILE A 69 7.23 2.92 5.56
C ILE A 69 7.23 2.06 6.81
N VAL A 70 6.06 1.54 7.16
CA VAL A 70 5.88 0.62 8.30
C VAL A 70 5.97 -0.82 7.80
N MET A 71 6.93 -1.59 8.32
CA MET A 71 7.12 -3.01 7.96
C MET A 71 6.65 -3.99 9.04
N PHE A 72 6.20 -3.50 10.21
CA PHE A 72 5.57 -4.34 11.23
C PHE A 72 4.06 -4.47 11.03
N GLY A 73 3.47 -5.50 11.64
CA GLY A 73 2.03 -5.77 11.56
C GLY A 73 1.31 -5.39 12.84
N ALA A 74 0.18 -4.69 12.72
CA ALA A 74 -0.73 -4.43 13.84
C ALA A 74 -2.19 -4.57 13.41
N THR A 75 -3.03 -5.08 14.31
CA THR A 75 -4.47 -5.26 14.10
C THR A 75 -5.24 -4.49 15.16
N TYR A 76 -6.07 -3.55 14.72
CA TYR A 76 -7.11 -2.97 15.56
C TYR A 76 -8.17 -4.03 15.86
N VAL A 77 -8.39 -4.35 17.13
CA VAL A 77 -9.37 -5.36 17.58
C VAL A 77 -10.67 -4.66 17.96
N LYS A 78 -10.60 -3.71 18.90
CA LYS A 78 -11.72 -2.88 19.40
C LYS A 78 -11.15 -1.64 20.12
N PRO A 79 -11.98 -0.67 20.56
CA PRO A 79 -11.46 0.52 21.25
C PRO A 79 -10.58 0.14 22.45
N GLY A 80 -9.36 0.67 22.49
CA GLY A 80 -8.38 0.39 23.54
C GLY A 80 -7.63 -0.94 23.43
N GLU A 81 -7.90 -1.76 22.40
CA GLU A 81 -7.26 -3.07 22.22
C GLU A 81 -6.68 -3.22 20.80
N VAL A 82 -5.36 -3.44 20.74
CA VAL A 82 -4.59 -3.67 19.51
C VAL A 82 -3.72 -4.91 19.69
N THR A 83 -3.60 -5.70 18.63
CA THR A 83 -2.64 -6.81 18.56
C THR A 83 -1.43 -6.39 17.77
N TYR A 84 -0.24 -6.49 18.34
CA TYR A 84 1.02 -6.41 17.61
C TYR A 84 1.33 -7.78 16.99
N ASN A 85 1.15 -7.90 15.68
CA ASN A 85 1.15 -9.19 15.00
C ASN A 85 2.57 -9.76 14.82
N PHE A 86 3.49 -8.93 14.32
CA PHE A 86 4.88 -9.33 14.05
C PHE A 86 5.78 -8.09 13.98
N PRO A 87 7.07 -8.23 14.34
CA PRO A 87 8.03 -7.15 14.27
C PRO A 87 8.46 -6.82 12.84
N GLY A 88 8.97 -5.62 12.64
CA GLY A 88 9.52 -5.13 11.39
C GLY A 88 10.06 -3.71 11.54
N ASP A 89 10.91 -3.31 10.59
CA ASP A 89 11.54 -2.00 10.59
C ASP A 89 10.52 -0.88 10.33
N TRP A 90 10.75 0.29 10.94
CA TRP A 90 10.09 1.53 10.58
C TRP A 90 11.09 2.38 9.79
N ILE A 91 10.90 2.43 8.48
CA ILE A 91 11.81 3.11 7.56
C ILE A 91 11.38 4.57 7.44
N MET A 92 12.30 5.52 7.52
CA MET A 92 11.98 6.95 7.49
C MET A 92 12.95 7.78 6.67
N GLY A 93 12.45 8.87 6.11
CA GLY A 93 13.25 9.82 5.34
C GLY A 93 12.42 10.99 4.83
N ARG A 94 13.10 11.94 4.18
CA ARG A 94 12.45 13.10 3.57
C ARG A 94 11.92 12.74 2.18
N PRO A 95 10.62 12.91 1.90
CA PRO A 95 10.08 12.70 0.56
C PRO A 95 10.48 13.84 -0.39
N PHE A 96 10.83 15.01 0.15
CA PHE A 96 11.19 16.22 -0.60
C PHE A 96 12.57 16.74 -0.17
N GLY A 97 13.63 16.36 -0.88
CA GLY A 97 14.99 16.80 -0.59
C GLY A 97 15.74 15.91 0.41
N ALA A 98 16.91 16.38 0.87
CA ALA A 98 17.79 15.62 1.75
C ALA A 98 17.29 15.57 3.20
N ASN A 99 17.69 14.51 3.92
CA ASN A 99 17.48 14.40 5.36
C ASN A 99 18.17 15.55 6.12
N ASP A 100 17.51 16.00 7.18
CA ASP A 100 17.99 17.02 8.09
C ASP A 100 17.84 16.55 9.55
N THR A 101 18.08 17.45 10.51
CA THR A 101 18.02 17.11 11.94
C THR A 101 16.63 16.64 12.38
N ARG A 102 15.55 16.97 11.67
CA ARG A 102 14.20 16.56 12.05
C ARG A 102 14.01 15.05 11.90
N VAL A 103 14.63 14.46 10.87
CA VAL A 103 14.62 13.01 10.68
C VAL A 103 15.37 12.33 11.81
N THR A 104 16.54 12.86 12.20
CA THR A 104 17.34 12.29 13.29
C THR A 104 16.67 12.47 14.65
N ASP A 105 16.02 13.61 14.91
CA ASP A 105 15.28 13.87 16.15
C ASP A 105 14.09 12.90 16.29
N ALA A 106 13.35 12.69 15.19
CA ALA A 106 12.26 11.72 15.16
C ALA A 106 12.77 10.28 15.32
N GLU A 107 13.90 9.92 14.70
CA GLU A 107 14.56 8.62 14.89
C GLU A 107 14.97 8.41 16.36
N GLU A 108 15.61 9.38 17.01
CA GLU A 108 16.08 9.25 18.39
C GLU A 108 14.91 8.97 19.36
N ILE A 109 13.76 9.57 19.11
CA ILE A 109 12.56 9.35 19.93
C ILE A 109 11.94 7.99 19.62
N LEU A 110 11.69 7.70 18.35
CA LEU A 110 10.90 6.54 17.92
C LEU A 110 11.70 5.22 18.01
N SER A 111 13.03 5.28 17.92
CA SER A 111 13.93 4.12 18.05
C SER A 111 13.88 3.46 19.43
N LYS A 112 13.36 4.17 20.44
CA LYS A 112 13.08 3.62 21.78
C LYS A 112 11.96 2.58 21.77
N ALA A 113 11.12 2.57 20.73
CA ALA A 113 9.96 1.68 20.60
C ALA A 113 10.07 0.71 19.42
N PHE A 114 10.67 1.12 18.31
CA PHE A 114 10.74 0.33 17.07
C PHE A 114 12.15 0.34 16.47
N PRO A 115 12.60 -0.73 15.79
CA PRO A 115 13.78 -0.66 14.93
C PRO A 115 13.54 0.36 13.81
N ILE A 116 14.46 1.30 13.64
CA ILE A 116 14.36 2.35 12.62
C ILE A 116 15.46 2.19 11.58
N TYR A 117 15.10 2.46 10.33
CA TYR A 117 16.03 2.57 9.22
C TYR A 117 15.87 3.92 8.53
N VAL A 118 16.83 4.83 8.71
CA VAL A 118 16.84 6.13 8.04
C VAL A 118 17.41 6.00 6.62
N THR A 119 16.74 6.61 5.64
CA THR A 119 17.14 6.58 4.23
C THR A 119 16.99 7.95 3.58
N GLY A 120 17.84 8.24 2.58
CA GLY A 120 17.69 9.38 1.67
C GLY A 120 16.82 9.08 0.44
N GLU A 121 16.35 7.84 0.29
CA GLU A 121 15.70 7.33 -0.92
C GLU A 121 14.26 6.85 -0.64
N ILE A 122 13.61 7.46 0.36
CA ILE A 122 12.29 7.03 0.84
C ILE A 122 11.23 6.99 -0.28
N ALA A 123 11.28 7.93 -1.23
CA ALA A 123 10.34 7.98 -2.34
C ALA A 123 10.40 6.71 -3.21
N GLY A 124 11.61 6.30 -3.62
CA GLY A 124 11.81 5.07 -4.41
C GLY A 124 11.46 3.80 -3.63
N MET A 125 11.74 3.79 -2.32
CA MET A 125 11.35 2.68 -1.43
C MET A 125 9.83 2.57 -1.27
N LYS A 126 9.08 3.68 -1.21
CA LYS A 126 7.61 3.66 -1.15
C LYS A 126 6.99 3.07 -2.42
N TRP A 127 7.55 3.39 -3.58
CA TRP A 127 7.13 2.77 -4.84
C TRP A 127 7.41 1.26 -4.85
N LEU A 128 8.54 0.80 -4.30
CA LEU A 128 8.77 -0.65 -4.15
C LEU A 128 7.76 -1.27 -3.17
N LYS A 129 7.47 -0.59 -2.05
CA LYS A 129 6.47 -1.04 -1.06
C LYS A 129 5.05 -1.09 -1.64
N LEU A 130 4.69 -0.18 -2.54
CA LEU A 130 3.42 -0.22 -3.28
C LEU A 130 3.24 -1.59 -3.95
N PHE A 131 4.29 -2.11 -4.60
CA PHE A 131 4.26 -3.42 -5.26
C PHE A 131 4.17 -4.61 -4.28
N VAL A 132 4.65 -4.45 -3.04
CA VAL A 132 4.44 -5.46 -1.98
C VAL A 132 2.94 -5.56 -1.61
N ASN A 133 2.23 -4.44 -1.59
CA ASN A 133 0.80 -4.39 -1.24
C ASN A 133 -0.12 -4.60 -2.45
N PHE A 134 0.42 -4.64 -3.67
CA PHE A 134 -0.34 -4.65 -4.93
C PHE A 134 -1.33 -5.80 -5.04
N ASN A 135 -1.00 -6.94 -4.42
CA ASN A 135 -1.83 -8.14 -4.45
C ASN A 135 -3.05 -8.06 -3.53
N ASN A 136 -3.17 -7.05 -2.67
CA ASN A 136 -4.30 -6.92 -1.74
C ASN A 136 -5.65 -6.79 -2.46
N CYS A 137 -5.66 -6.38 -3.73
CA CYS A 137 -6.88 -6.22 -4.51
C CYS A 137 -7.56 -7.56 -4.87
N ILE A 138 -6.82 -8.63 -5.20
CA ILE A 138 -7.41 -9.89 -5.66
C ILE A 138 -8.17 -10.63 -4.55
N PRO A 139 -7.60 -10.82 -3.34
CA PRO A 139 -8.35 -11.37 -2.21
C PRO A 139 -9.59 -10.53 -1.85
N ALA A 140 -9.50 -9.21 -2.02
CA ALA A 140 -10.62 -8.30 -1.80
C ALA A 140 -11.77 -8.49 -2.80
N LEU A 141 -11.48 -8.94 -4.03
CA LEU A 141 -12.51 -9.29 -5.00
C LEU A 141 -13.24 -10.58 -4.63
N ILE A 142 -12.54 -11.60 -4.14
CA ILE A 142 -13.08 -12.95 -3.89
C ILE A 142 -13.54 -13.19 -2.45
N GLY A 143 -13.13 -12.34 -1.50
CA GLY A 143 -13.51 -12.45 -0.10
C GLY A 143 -12.80 -13.58 0.66
N LYS A 144 -11.58 -13.94 0.23
CA LYS A 144 -10.80 -15.05 0.82
C LYS A 144 -9.44 -14.58 1.33
N SER A 145 -8.76 -15.42 2.09
CA SER A 145 -7.37 -15.17 2.50
C SER A 145 -6.41 -15.10 1.30
N MET A 146 -5.21 -14.56 1.52
CA MET A 146 -4.11 -14.61 0.54
C MET A 146 -3.83 -16.04 0.09
N GLN A 147 -3.73 -16.98 1.03
CA GLN A 147 -3.41 -18.37 0.76
C GLN A 147 -4.45 -19.04 -0.13
N GLU A 148 -5.73 -18.89 0.20
CA GLU A 148 -6.82 -19.47 -0.60
C GLU A 148 -6.92 -18.83 -1.98
N THR A 149 -6.79 -17.50 -2.07
CA THR A 149 -6.85 -16.75 -3.33
C THR A 149 -5.76 -17.22 -4.29
N PHE A 150 -4.52 -17.28 -3.81
CA PHE A 150 -3.36 -17.61 -4.65
C PHE A 150 -3.09 -19.11 -4.76
N SER A 151 -3.98 -19.97 -4.25
CA SER A 151 -4.02 -21.38 -4.62
C SER A 151 -4.51 -21.61 -6.06
N ASP A 152 -5.24 -20.65 -6.63
CA ASP A 152 -5.63 -20.64 -8.04
C ASP A 152 -4.50 -20.03 -8.89
N MET A 153 -4.00 -20.80 -9.85
CA MET A 153 -2.90 -20.39 -10.73
C MET A 153 -3.28 -19.26 -11.69
N ASP A 154 -4.55 -19.15 -12.09
CA ASP A 154 -4.99 -18.05 -12.96
C ASP A 154 -5.01 -16.72 -12.18
N LEU A 155 -5.36 -16.75 -10.89
CA LEU A 155 -5.26 -15.57 -10.03
C LEU A 155 -3.81 -15.17 -9.75
N CYS A 156 -2.89 -16.14 -9.72
CA CYS A 156 -1.45 -15.86 -9.71
C CYS A 156 -0.99 -15.19 -11.02
N LYS A 157 -1.48 -15.64 -12.18
CA LYS A 157 -1.20 -14.98 -13.48
C LYS A 157 -1.76 -13.56 -13.53
N LEU A 158 -2.98 -13.35 -13.04
CA LEU A 158 -3.59 -12.02 -12.93
C LEU A 158 -2.73 -11.07 -12.08
N SER A 159 -2.22 -11.54 -10.94
CA SER A 159 -1.28 -10.78 -10.09
C SER A 159 -0.05 -10.32 -10.88
N ILE A 160 0.53 -11.21 -11.69
CA ILE A 160 1.69 -10.87 -12.53
C ILE A 160 1.33 -9.89 -13.65
N LEU A 161 0.15 -10.01 -14.26
CA LEU A 161 -0.31 -9.06 -15.29
C LEU A 161 -0.51 -7.66 -14.70
N LEU A 162 -1.13 -7.56 -13.51
CA LEU A 162 -1.27 -6.30 -12.78
C LEU A 162 0.11 -5.70 -12.47
N LEU A 163 1.02 -6.52 -11.93
CA LEU A 163 2.38 -6.11 -11.58
C LEU A 163 3.13 -5.57 -12.80
N ARG A 164 3.08 -6.27 -13.93
CA ARG A 164 3.74 -5.86 -15.19
C ARG A 164 3.24 -4.51 -15.69
N GLU A 165 1.92 -4.33 -15.71
CA GLU A 165 1.34 -3.05 -16.12
C GLU A 165 1.80 -1.92 -15.19
N GLY A 166 1.80 -2.16 -13.87
CA GLY A 166 2.26 -1.17 -12.89
C GLY A 166 3.74 -0.84 -12.99
N VAL A 167 4.61 -1.84 -13.10
CA VAL A 167 6.06 -1.63 -13.26
C VAL A 167 6.35 -0.86 -14.54
N ASN A 168 5.70 -1.21 -15.66
CA ASN A 168 5.85 -0.49 -16.92
C ASN A 168 5.47 1.00 -16.81
N VAL A 169 4.40 1.32 -16.08
CA VAL A 169 4.00 2.72 -15.83
C VAL A 169 5.04 3.47 -14.99
N VAL A 170 5.55 2.85 -13.91
CA VAL A 170 6.57 3.43 -13.04
C VAL A 170 7.88 3.68 -13.80
N GLU A 171 8.30 2.72 -14.63
CA GLU A 171 9.51 2.84 -15.45
C GLU A 171 9.38 3.94 -16.52
N HIS A 172 8.23 4.03 -17.21
CA HIS A 172 7.98 5.12 -18.15
C HIS A 172 7.95 6.49 -17.50
N ALA A 173 7.43 6.57 -16.26
CA ALA A 173 7.48 7.78 -15.43
C ALA A 173 8.89 8.12 -14.92
N ARG A 174 9.90 7.29 -15.20
CA ARG A 174 11.28 7.43 -14.73
C ARG A 174 11.42 7.48 -13.22
N ILE A 175 10.54 6.74 -12.53
CA ILE A 175 10.60 6.58 -11.09
C ILE A 175 11.54 5.42 -10.78
N GLU A 176 12.59 5.71 -10.01
CA GLU A 176 13.54 4.69 -9.58
C GLU A 176 12.97 3.89 -8.40
N LEU A 177 12.86 2.57 -8.58
CA LEU A 177 12.53 1.65 -7.51
C LEU A 177 13.78 1.36 -6.67
N VAL A 178 13.67 1.56 -5.36
CA VAL A 178 14.78 1.37 -4.41
C VAL A 178 14.46 0.23 -3.46
N SER A 179 15.44 -0.64 -3.23
CA SER A 179 15.32 -1.82 -2.35
C SER A 179 14.89 -1.44 -0.94
N LEU A 180 14.00 -2.24 -0.36
CA LEU A 180 13.66 -2.16 1.07
C LEU A 180 14.62 -3.07 1.85
N PRO A 181 14.83 -2.82 3.16
CA PRO A 181 15.48 -3.79 4.05
C PRO A 181 14.88 -5.20 3.86
N ASN A 182 15.74 -6.18 3.56
CA ASN A 182 15.37 -7.59 3.32
C ASN A 182 14.43 -7.86 2.11
N PHE A 183 14.12 -6.84 1.31
CA PHE A 183 13.31 -6.98 0.10
C PHE A 183 13.95 -6.22 -1.08
N PRO A 184 14.87 -6.90 -1.80
CA PRO A 184 15.55 -6.32 -2.95
C PRO A 184 14.61 -6.06 -4.13
N VAL A 185 14.83 -4.94 -4.83
CA VAL A 185 14.05 -4.50 -6.01
C VAL A 185 14.00 -5.55 -7.12
N GLU A 186 15.05 -6.37 -7.24
CA GLU A 186 15.19 -7.45 -8.22
C GLU A 186 14.07 -8.49 -8.08
N LYS A 187 13.47 -8.65 -6.89
CA LYS A 187 12.31 -9.54 -6.71
C LYS A 187 11.13 -9.07 -7.56
N ILE A 188 10.86 -7.76 -7.57
CA ILE A 188 9.75 -7.18 -8.35
C ILE A 188 10.10 -7.11 -9.83
N LYS A 189 11.28 -6.56 -10.17
CA LYS A 189 11.72 -6.46 -11.57
C LYS A 189 11.83 -7.84 -12.23
N GLY A 190 12.35 -8.84 -11.51
CA GLY A 190 12.44 -10.22 -11.99
C GLY A 190 11.07 -10.83 -12.29
N LEU A 191 10.10 -10.69 -11.38
CA LEU A 191 8.73 -11.17 -11.60
C LEU A 191 8.06 -10.49 -12.80
N ALA A 192 8.32 -9.20 -13.02
CA ALA A 192 7.76 -8.47 -14.15
C ALA A 192 8.26 -8.99 -15.50
N VAL A 193 9.54 -9.37 -15.62
CA VAL A 193 10.14 -9.72 -16.92
C VAL A 193 10.15 -11.23 -17.23
N MET A 194 10.09 -12.11 -16.23
CA MET A 194 10.16 -13.55 -16.45
C MET A 194 8.91 -14.13 -17.12
N PRO A 195 8.94 -15.33 -17.73
CA PRO A 195 7.75 -15.96 -18.32
C PRO A 195 6.59 -16.08 -17.32
N ILE A 196 5.36 -15.80 -17.76
CA ILE A 196 4.20 -15.64 -16.86
C ILE A 196 3.91 -16.89 -16.01
N GLU A 197 4.08 -18.08 -16.58
CA GLU A 197 3.87 -19.34 -15.85
C GLU A 197 4.88 -19.54 -14.73
N GLN A 198 6.14 -19.12 -14.95
CA GLN A 198 7.18 -19.19 -13.93
C GLN A 198 6.92 -18.16 -12.82
N ALA A 199 6.57 -16.93 -13.20
CA ALA A 199 6.22 -15.87 -12.26
C ALA A 199 5.02 -16.27 -11.39
N ALA A 200 3.98 -16.82 -12.01
CA ALA A 200 2.79 -17.30 -11.32
C ALA A 200 3.12 -18.44 -10.34
N GLY A 201 4.01 -19.37 -10.71
CA GLY A 201 4.47 -20.43 -9.82
C GLY A 201 5.21 -19.91 -8.58
N ILE A 202 6.05 -18.88 -8.76
CA ILE A 202 6.72 -18.20 -7.64
C ILE A 202 5.69 -17.51 -6.74
N MET A 203 4.75 -16.75 -7.34
CA MET A 203 3.68 -16.07 -6.60
C MET A 203 2.82 -17.04 -5.79
N ASN A 204 2.41 -18.16 -6.40
CA ASN A 204 1.68 -19.22 -5.73
C ASN A 204 2.45 -19.73 -4.50
N LYS A 205 3.71 -20.14 -4.67
CA LYS A 205 4.53 -20.65 -3.56
C LYS A 205 4.73 -19.61 -2.45
N THR A 206 4.99 -18.35 -2.81
CA THR A 206 5.22 -17.28 -1.84
C THR A 206 3.95 -16.94 -1.05
N LEU A 207 2.80 -16.80 -1.71
CA LEU A 207 1.57 -16.33 -1.07
C LEU A 207 0.80 -17.44 -0.35
N THR A 208 0.90 -18.69 -0.80
CA THR A 208 0.35 -19.84 -0.06
C THR A 208 1.20 -20.20 1.17
N GLY A 209 2.51 -19.91 1.13
CA GLY A 209 3.45 -20.16 2.23
C GLY A 209 3.68 -19.00 3.19
N LEU A 210 2.90 -17.91 3.09
CA LEU A 210 3.18 -16.65 3.78
C LEU A 210 3.06 -16.74 5.31
N SER A 211 2.09 -17.51 5.80
CA SER A 211 1.85 -17.76 7.22
C SER A 211 1.06 -19.05 7.41
N LYS A 212 1.15 -19.63 8.63
CA LYS A 212 0.35 -20.81 9.02
C LYS A 212 -1.14 -20.49 9.09
N GLU A 213 -1.47 -19.33 9.66
CA GLU A 213 -2.84 -18.84 9.77
C GLU A 213 -3.27 -18.05 8.52
N PRO A 214 -4.57 -18.04 8.17
CA PRO A 214 -5.08 -17.25 7.05
C PRO A 214 -4.75 -15.76 7.20
N LEU A 215 -4.11 -15.18 6.17
CA LEU A 215 -3.79 -13.75 6.15
C LEU A 215 -4.75 -12.99 5.24
N TYR A 216 -5.35 -11.92 5.76
CA TYR A 216 -6.25 -11.05 5.02
C TYR A 216 -5.56 -9.72 4.70
N GLY A 217 -5.52 -9.34 3.43
CA GLY A 217 -4.98 -8.04 3.00
C GLY A 217 -5.79 -6.87 3.54
N SER A 218 -5.16 -5.70 3.66
CA SER A 218 -5.76 -4.50 4.27
C SER A 218 -7.04 -4.00 3.55
N ILE A 219 -7.09 -4.17 2.22
CA ILE A 219 -8.27 -3.84 1.40
C ILE A 219 -9.46 -4.74 1.79
N LEU A 220 -9.27 -6.06 1.83
CA LEU A 220 -10.33 -6.99 2.24
C LEU A 220 -10.78 -6.74 3.69
N GLN A 221 -9.83 -6.49 4.60
CA GLN A 221 -10.17 -6.14 5.99
C GLN A 221 -11.04 -4.88 6.07
N SER A 222 -10.80 -3.89 5.21
CA SER A 222 -11.60 -2.66 5.13
C SER A 222 -13.02 -2.95 4.66
N ILE A 223 -13.17 -3.75 3.60
CA ILE A 223 -14.48 -4.19 3.08
C ILE A 223 -15.26 -4.95 4.15
N LEU A 224 -14.63 -5.90 4.85
CA LEU A 224 -15.28 -6.67 5.91
C LEU A 224 -15.74 -5.79 7.08
N ARG A 225 -15.07 -4.67 7.32
CA ARG A 225 -15.44 -3.65 8.32
C ARG A 225 -16.42 -2.60 7.79
N LYS A 226 -16.87 -2.73 6.54
CA LYS A 226 -17.76 -1.76 5.85
C LYS A 226 -17.17 -0.34 5.86
N LYS A 227 -15.88 -0.25 5.55
CA LYS A 227 -15.12 1.00 5.42
C LYS A 227 -14.47 1.05 4.04
N ASP A 228 -14.31 2.25 3.52
CA ASP A 228 -13.56 2.48 2.28
C ASP A 228 -12.14 1.93 2.44
N SER A 229 -11.67 1.24 1.40
CA SER A 229 -10.31 0.69 1.35
C SER A 229 -9.30 1.71 0.83
N GLU A 230 -8.03 1.31 0.73
CA GLU A 230 -6.98 2.12 0.12
C GLU A 230 -6.69 1.72 -1.35
N ILE A 231 -7.66 1.11 -2.05
CA ILE A 231 -7.50 0.63 -3.43
C ILE A 231 -7.04 1.74 -4.39
N ASP A 232 -7.58 2.95 -4.24
CA ASP A 232 -7.20 4.12 -5.03
C ASP A 232 -5.75 4.55 -4.81
N PHE A 233 -5.21 4.30 -3.62
CA PHE A 233 -3.83 4.68 -3.25
C PHE A 233 -2.82 3.55 -3.43
N ILE A 234 -3.26 2.38 -3.93
CA ILE A 234 -2.40 1.25 -4.28
C ILE A 234 -2.44 1.00 -5.79
N ASN A 235 -3.51 0.40 -6.31
CA ASN A 235 -3.65 0.12 -7.73
C ASN A 235 -4.12 1.37 -8.49
N GLY A 236 -4.98 2.19 -7.87
CA GLY A 236 -5.42 3.46 -8.45
C GLY A 236 -4.26 4.44 -8.67
N GLU A 237 -3.21 4.35 -7.85
CA GLU A 237 -2.00 5.16 -7.99
C GLU A 237 -1.29 4.91 -9.33
N VAL A 238 -1.19 3.64 -9.74
CA VAL A 238 -0.65 3.30 -11.06
C VAL A 238 -1.52 3.89 -12.16
N VAL A 239 -2.85 3.92 -11.99
CA VAL A 239 -3.74 4.49 -12.98
C VAL A 239 -3.61 6.01 -13.06
N LEU A 240 -3.47 6.67 -11.91
CA LEU A 240 -3.21 8.10 -11.82
C LEU A 240 -1.88 8.46 -12.50
N LEU A 241 -0.80 7.74 -12.17
CA LEU A 241 0.50 7.94 -12.77
C LEU A 241 0.49 7.71 -14.29
N ALA A 242 -0.21 6.67 -14.76
CA ALA A 242 -0.36 6.42 -16.18
C ALA A 242 -1.04 7.60 -16.88
N GLY A 243 -2.14 8.12 -16.33
CA GLY A 243 -2.83 9.30 -16.86
C GLY A 243 -1.93 10.53 -16.92
N ASN A 244 -1.17 10.80 -15.86
CA ASN A 244 -0.26 11.95 -15.78
C ASN A 244 0.92 11.87 -16.76
N THR A 245 1.26 10.67 -17.23
CA THR A 245 2.40 10.42 -18.15
C THR A 245 1.98 10.05 -19.57
N GLY A 246 0.68 10.16 -19.88
CA GLY A 246 0.12 9.85 -21.19
C GLY A 246 0.00 8.35 -21.51
N MET A 247 0.24 7.48 -20.54
CA MET A 247 0.00 6.05 -20.65
C MET A 247 -1.43 5.66 -20.29
N LYS A 248 -1.74 4.37 -20.43
CA LYS A 248 -2.96 3.75 -19.90
C LYS A 248 -2.58 2.57 -19.02
N ALA A 249 -3.35 2.36 -17.96
CA ALA A 249 -3.28 1.18 -17.10
C ALA A 249 -4.67 0.50 -17.03
N PRO A 250 -5.19 -0.03 -18.15
CA PRO A 250 -6.55 -0.56 -18.22
C PRO A 250 -6.82 -1.71 -17.24
N LEU A 251 -5.85 -2.59 -16.98
CA LEU A 251 -6.07 -3.72 -16.08
C LEU A 251 -6.17 -3.24 -14.63
N ASN A 252 -5.27 -2.34 -14.21
CA ASN A 252 -5.33 -1.70 -12.90
C ASN A 252 -6.58 -0.82 -12.74
N ARG A 253 -7.02 -0.10 -13.78
CA ARG A 253 -8.30 0.62 -13.74
C ARG A 253 -9.45 -0.35 -13.49
N LYS A 254 -9.50 -1.46 -14.24
CA LYS A 254 -10.59 -2.43 -14.11
C LYS A 254 -10.60 -3.11 -12.74
N VAL A 255 -9.44 -3.45 -12.16
CA VAL A 255 -9.40 -4.04 -10.80
C VAL A 255 -9.89 -3.04 -9.74
N VAL A 256 -9.53 -1.75 -9.86
CA VAL A 256 -10.01 -0.69 -8.97
C VAL A 256 -11.54 -0.57 -9.05
N ASP A 257 -12.09 -0.50 -10.26
CA ASP A 257 -13.54 -0.39 -10.47
C ASP A 257 -14.30 -1.61 -9.89
N LEU A 258 -13.73 -2.81 -10.02
CA LEU A 258 -14.32 -4.03 -9.46
C LEU A 258 -14.25 -4.06 -7.92
N VAL A 259 -13.16 -3.59 -7.31
CA VAL A 259 -13.08 -3.50 -5.84
C VAL A 259 -14.12 -2.51 -5.32
N HIS A 260 -14.28 -1.34 -5.96
CA HIS A 260 -15.35 -0.41 -5.60
C HIS A 260 -16.75 -1.00 -5.79
N ARG A 261 -16.94 -1.87 -6.79
CA ARG A 261 -18.20 -2.62 -6.95
C ARG A 261 -18.45 -3.51 -5.72
N VAL A 262 -17.43 -4.27 -5.29
CA VAL A 262 -17.53 -5.11 -4.08
C VAL A 262 -17.80 -4.27 -2.83
N GLU A 263 -17.13 -3.14 -2.65
CA GLU A 263 -17.35 -2.21 -1.53
C GLU A 263 -18.80 -1.72 -1.46
N ARG A 264 -19.37 -1.28 -2.60
CA ARG A 264 -20.75 -0.77 -2.64
C ARG A 264 -21.80 -1.86 -2.49
N GLU A 265 -21.59 -3.01 -3.13
CA GLU A 265 -22.61 -4.07 -3.20
C GLU A 265 -22.51 -5.07 -2.04
N GLY A 266 -21.36 -5.14 -1.37
CA GLY A 266 -21.08 -6.14 -0.34
C GLY A 266 -21.04 -7.57 -0.87
N LYS A 267 -20.86 -7.75 -2.19
CA LYS A 267 -20.86 -9.05 -2.88
C LYS A 267 -19.50 -9.32 -3.48
N PHE A 268 -18.84 -10.37 -3.00
CA PHE A 268 -17.61 -10.87 -3.58
C PHE A 268 -17.87 -11.63 -4.89
N LEU A 269 -16.87 -11.64 -5.75
CA LEU A 269 -16.88 -12.32 -7.05
C LEU A 269 -16.34 -13.74 -6.90
N THR A 270 -16.81 -14.63 -7.76
CA THR A 270 -16.19 -15.94 -7.97
C THR A 270 -14.90 -15.82 -8.78
N ALA A 271 -14.02 -16.82 -8.67
CA ALA A 271 -12.80 -16.87 -9.48
C ALA A 271 -13.11 -16.84 -10.99
N GLU A 272 -14.18 -17.50 -11.42
CA GLU A 272 -14.61 -17.51 -12.83
C GLU A 272 -15.08 -16.13 -13.32
N GLU A 273 -15.82 -15.40 -12.50
CA GLU A 273 -16.20 -14.00 -12.82
C GLU A 273 -14.96 -13.11 -12.93
N ILE A 274 -13.98 -13.27 -12.03
CA ILE A 274 -12.71 -12.52 -12.08
C ILE A 274 -11.95 -12.85 -13.37
N LYS A 275 -11.82 -14.13 -13.73
CA LYS A 275 -11.15 -14.55 -14.98
C LYS A 275 -11.83 -13.97 -16.21
N LYS A 276 -13.17 -14.08 -16.29
CA LYS A 276 -13.96 -13.51 -17.39
C LYS A 276 -13.77 -12.00 -17.50
N GLU A 277 -13.79 -11.28 -16.38
CA GLU A 277 -13.70 -9.83 -16.36
C GLU A 277 -12.27 -9.34 -16.64
N LEU A 278 -11.24 -9.94 -16.05
CA LEU A 278 -9.88 -9.38 -16.05
C LEU A 278 -8.91 -10.07 -17.00
N MET A 279 -9.19 -11.30 -17.44
CA MET A 279 -8.28 -12.09 -18.29
C MET A 279 -8.85 -12.38 -19.69
N GLY A 280 -10.12 -12.03 -19.94
CA GLY A 280 -10.83 -12.36 -21.18
C GLY A 280 -11.33 -13.81 -21.21
N GLU A 281 -12.21 -14.15 -22.16
CA GLU A 281 -12.61 -15.54 -22.36
C GLU A 281 -11.40 -16.37 -22.84
N PRO A 282 -11.21 -17.62 -22.37
CA PRO A 282 -10.26 -18.52 -22.99
C PRO A 282 -10.67 -18.68 -24.46
N VAL A 283 -9.81 -18.22 -25.38
CA VAL A 283 -10.00 -18.45 -26.81
C VAL A 283 -10.07 -19.95 -27.01
N THR A 284 -11.28 -20.47 -27.14
CA THR A 284 -11.50 -21.87 -27.47
C THR A 284 -11.09 -21.99 -28.92
N ILE A 285 -9.85 -22.42 -29.17
CA ILE A 285 -9.45 -22.84 -30.51
C ILE A 285 -10.29 -24.07 -30.82
N LYS A 286 -11.45 -23.87 -31.45
CA LYS A 286 -12.17 -24.94 -32.12
C LYS A 286 -11.27 -25.42 -33.24
N GLY A 287 -10.53 -26.49 -32.98
CA GLY A 287 -9.84 -27.26 -33.98
C GLY A 287 -10.85 -27.62 -35.08
N LYS A 288 -10.56 -27.18 -36.30
CA LYS A 288 -11.11 -27.85 -37.47
C LYS A 288 -10.32 -29.14 -37.62
N ILE A 289 -11.02 -30.24 -37.38
CA ILE A 289 -10.67 -31.58 -37.87
C ILE A 289 -10.67 -31.53 -39.41
#